data_AF-A0AA95LGI6-F1
#
_entry.id   AF-A0AA95LGI6-F1
#
_cell.length_a   1.000
_cell.length_b   1.000
_cell.length_c   1.000
_cell.angle_alpha   90.00
_cell.angle_beta   90.00
_cell.angle_gamma   90.00
#
_symmetry.space_group_name_H-M   'P 1'
#
loop_
_entity.id
_entity.type
_entity.pdbx_description
1 polymer ?
#
loop_
_entity_poly.entity_id
_entity_poly.type
_entity_poly.pdbx_seq_one_letter_code
_entity_poly.pdbx_strand_id
1 'polypeptide(L)'
;MLFENDKLNSLFRELENIKETYVELSVGSLDKKSKMNWTEYKKEYEKLGEIIEHSELQSIQLELVEEVIYSILEMLDGYKSLNFEADIIDKKTGESITKNIQLHDKYRDHIEAKKLV
;
A
#
# COMPACT_ATOMS: atom_id res chain seq x y z
N MET A 1 -4.95 -14.74 9.58
CA MET A 1 -4.09 -15.29 10.66
C MET A 1 -3.17 -14.16 11.08
N LEU A 2 -3.19 -13.73 12.35
CA LEU A 2 -2.35 -12.62 12.84
C LEU A 2 -0.93 -13.13 13.02
N PHE A 3 0.09 -12.40 12.56
CA PHE A 3 1.48 -12.71 12.93
C PHE A 3 1.62 -12.63 14.45
N GLU A 4 2.54 -13.38 15.06
CA GLU A 4 2.85 -13.31 16.50
C GLU A 4 3.35 -11.92 16.96
N ASN A 5 3.57 -10.99 16.02
CA ASN A 5 4.05 -9.65 16.27
C ASN A 5 2.98 -8.58 15.97
N ASP A 6 2.34 -8.06 17.02
CA ASP A 6 1.33 -7.01 16.95
C ASP A 6 1.82 -5.73 16.25
N LYS A 7 3.12 -5.43 16.31
CA LYS A 7 3.70 -4.24 15.66
C LYS A 7 3.76 -4.42 14.14
N LEU A 8 4.10 -5.62 13.66
CA LEU A 8 4.07 -5.93 12.23
C LEU A 8 2.64 -5.95 11.71
N ASN A 9 1.71 -6.55 12.46
CA ASN A 9 0.28 -6.51 12.11
C ASN A 9 -0.21 -5.06 12.00
N SER A 10 0.19 -4.18 12.91
CA SER A 10 -0.15 -2.76 12.84
C SER A 10 0.47 -2.07 11.63
N LEU A 11 1.75 -2.32 11.33
CA LEU A 11 2.41 -1.76 10.15
C LEU A 11 1.68 -2.16 8.87
N PHE A 12 1.43 -3.46 8.67
CA PHE A 12 0.78 -3.95 7.46
C PHE A 12 -0.67 -3.47 7.35
N ARG A 13 -1.39 -3.38 8.47
CA ARG A 13 -2.72 -2.78 8.46
C ARG A 13 -2.69 -1.33 8.00
N GLU A 14 -1.73 -0.52 8.44
CA GLU A 14 -1.64 0.86 7.99
C GLU A 14 -1.22 0.97 6.51
N LEU A 15 -0.35 0.09 6.02
CA LEU A 15 -0.03 0.02 4.59
C LEU A 15 -1.27 -0.33 3.75
N GLU A 16 -2.11 -1.24 4.24
CA GLU A 16 -3.40 -1.56 3.61
C GLU A 16 -4.37 -0.37 3.63
N ASN A 17 -4.47 0.34 4.75
CA ASN A 17 -5.29 1.55 4.83
C ASN A 17 -4.83 2.60 3.81
N ILE A 18 -3.51 2.78 3.65
CA ILE A 18 -2.93 3.66 2.64
C ILE A 18 -3.34 3.18 1.23
N LYS A 19 -3.19 1.88 0.93
CA LYS A 19 -3.59 1.31 -0.34
C LYS A 19 -5.07 1.58 -0.65
N GLU A 20 -5.95 1.20 0.26
CA GLU A 20 -7.40 1.38 0.12
C GLU A 20 -7.76 2.86 -0.08
N THR A 21 -7.18 3.76 0.73
CA THR A 21 -7.42 5.21 0.63
C THR A 21 -7.06 5.74 -0.76
N TYR A 22 -5.87 5.44 -1.28
CA TYR A 22 -5.43 5.99 -2.57
C TYR A 22 -6.17 5.34 -3.76
N VAL A 23 -6.56 4.08 -3.65
CA VAL A 23 -7.45 3.43 -4.63
C VAL A 23 -8.81 4.10 -4.66
N GLU A 24 -9.44 4.33 -3.50
CA GLU A 24 -10.74 5.00 -3.40
C GLU A 24 -10.69 6.43 -3.93
N LEU A 25 -9.63 7.18 -3.61
CA LEU A 25 -9.40 8.51 -4.16
C LEU A 25 -9.30 8.47 -5.68
N SER A 26 -8.57 7.51 -6.23
CA SER A 26 -8.37 7.35 -7.68
C SER A 26 -9.66 7.00 -8.41
N VAL A 27 -10.41 6.03 -7.89
CA VAL A 27 -11.70 5.62 -8.45
C VAL A 27 -12.75 6.71 -8.29
N GLY A 28 -12.77 7.38 -7.15
CA GLY A 28 -13.68 8.50 -6.87
C GLY A 28 -13.45 9.70 -7.80
N SER A 29 -12.24 9.86 -8.35
CA SER A 29 -11.95 10.92 -9.32
C SER A 29 -12.55 10.70 -10.71
N LEU A 30 -13.02 9.49 -11.02
CA LEU A 30 -13.74 9.23 -12.26
C LEU A 30 -15.08 9.98 -12.33
N ASP A 31 -15.71 10.21 -11.17
CA ASP A 31 -16.98 10.95 -11.10
C ASP A 31 -16.76 12.46 -11.20
N LYS A 32 -17.34 13.08 -12.23
CA LYS A 32 -17.37 14.54 -12.43
C LYS A 32 -17.97 15.31 -11.25
N LYS A 33 -18.85 14.68 -10.48
CA LYS A 33 -19.46 15.29 -9.27
C LYS A 33 -18.53 15.20 -8.06
N SER A 34 -17.46 14.41 -8.13
CA SER A 34 -16.48 14.33 -7.06
C SER A 34 -15.89 15.71 -6.79
N LYS A 35 -15.96 16.13 -5.52
CA LYS A 35 -15.37 17.39 -5.04
C LYS A 35 -13.93 17.20 -4.56
N MET A 36 -13.32 16.05 -4.83
CA MET A 36 -12.01 15.73 -4.28
C MET A 36 -10.90 16.52 -4.97
N ASN A 37 -9.96 17.02 -4.15
CA ASN A 37 -8.83 17.87 -4.58
C ASN A 37 -7.47 17.14 -4.45
N TRP A 38 -7.46 15.80 -4.36
CA TRP A 38 -6.22 15.06 -4.13
C TRP A 38 -5.28 15.02 -5.35
N THR A 39 -5.82 15.27 -6.55
CA THR A 39 -5.09 15.25 -7.81
C THR A 39 -5.23 16.57 -8.56
N GLU A 40 -4.14 17.00 -9.19
CA GLU A 40 -4.13 18.15 -10.11
C GLU A 40 -4.71 17.78 -11.50
N TYR A 41 -4.83 16.48 -11.80
CA TYR A 41 -5.27 15.92 -13.09
C TYR A 41 -6.76 15.57 -13.12
N LYS A 42 -7.60 16.31 -12.40
CA LYS A 42 -9.03 16.00 -12.25
C LYS A 42 -9.73 15.81 -13.60
N LYS A 43 -9.47 16.69 -14.56
CA LYS A 43 -10.11 16.64 -15.89
C LYS A 43 -9.73 15.39 -16.68
N GLU A 44 -8.52 14.88 -16.48
CA GLU A 44 -8.04 13.66 -17.11
C GLU A 44 -8.73 12.43 -16.50
N TYR A 45 -8.90 12.39 -15.18
CA TYR A 45 -9.69 11.34 -14.52
C TYR A 45 -11.16 11.37 -14.93
N GLU A 46 -11.77 12.56 -15.05
CA GLU A 46 -13.14 12.70 -15.54
C GLU A 46 -13.31 12.17 -16.98
N LYS A 47 -12.33 12.44 -17.86
CA LYS A 47 -12.31 11.88 -19.22
C LYS A 47 -12.13 10.37 -19.20
N LEU A 48 -11.26 9.87 -18.31
CA LEU A 48 -11.03 8.44 -18.13
C LEU A 48 -12.31 7.74 -17.66
N GLY A 49 -13.11 8.36 -16.79
CA GLY A 49 -14.37 7.83 -16.29
C GLY A 49 -15.49 7.72 -17.33
N GLU A 50 -15.31 8.33 -18.50
CA GLU A 50 -16.21 8.13 -19.65
C GLU A 50 -15.90 6.85 -20.44
N ILE A 51 -14.73 6.24 -20.22
CA ILE A 51 -14.21 5.12 -21.03
C ILE A 51 -13.86 3.87 -20.22
N ILE A 52 -13.59 3.99 -18.92
CA ILE A 52 -13.24 2.87 -18.04
C ILE A 52 -14.28 2.70 -16.94
N GLU A 53 -14.60 1.44 -16.61
CA GLU A 53 -15.45 1.15 -15.47
C GLU A 53 -14.70 1.39 -14.15
N HIS A 54 -15.44 1.78 -13.11
CA HIS A 54 -14.86 2.02 -11.78
C HIS A 54 -14.12 0.79 -11.24
N SER A 55 -14.68 -0.42 -11.46
CA SER A 55 -14.08 -1.69 -11.01
C SER A 55 -12.79 -2.04 -11.76
N GLU A 56 -12.68 -1.68 -13.04
CA GLU A 56 -11.49 -1.91 -13.84
C GLU A 56 -10.34 -1.02 -13.34
N LEU A 57 -10.59 0.29 -13.16
CA LEU A 57 -9.59 1.18 -12.58
C LEU A 57 -9.24 0.76 -11.15
N GLN A 58 -10.23 0.35 -10.34
CA GLN A 58 -9.99 -0.12 -8.98
C GLN A 58 -9.00 -1.29 -8.96
N SER A 59 -9.17 -2.26 -9.86
CA SER A 59 -8.29 -3.43 -9.95
C SER A 59 -6.86 -3.02 -10.33
N ILE A 60 -6.71 -2.13 -11.32
CA ILE A 60 -5.42 -1.59 -11.75
C ILE A 60 -4.73 -0.83 -10.61
N GLN A 61 -5.47 0.01 -9.89
CA GLN A 61 -4.92 0.82 -8.81
C GLN A 61 -4.56 -0.04 -7.59
N LEU A 62 -5.34 -1.09 -7.29
CA LEU A 62 -5.01 -2.05 -6.23
C LEU A 62 -3.68 -2.73 -6.51
N GLU A 63 -3.49 -3.26 -7.72
CA GLU A 63 -2.23 -3.88 -8.14
C GLU A 63 -1.08 -2.87 -8.07
N LEU A 64 -1.24 -1.70 -8.68
CA LEU A 64 -0.17 -0.69 -8.75
C LEU A 64 0.28 -0.24 -7.35
N VAL A 65 -0.65 0.09 -6.46
CA VAL A 65 -0.31 0.60 -5.13
C VAL A 65 0.26 -0.53 -4.26
N GLU A 66 -0.23 -1.76 -4.38
CA GLU A 66 0.35 -2.93 -3.71
C GLU A 66 1.80 -3.19 -4.14
N GLU A 67 2.10 -3.14 -5.43
CA GLU A 67 3.45 -3.31 -5.98
C GLU A 67 4.41 -2.18 -5.56
N VAL A 68 3.91 -0.95 -5.43
CA VAL A 68 4.68 0.17 -4.87
C VAL A 68 5.00 -0.06 -3.39
N ILE A 69 4.03 -0.48 -2.60
CA ILE A 69 4.24 -0.83 -1.19
C ILE A 69 5.26 -1.97 -1.09
N TYR A 70 5.07 -3.04 -1.85
CA TYR A 70 5.98 -4.19 -1.89
C TYR A 70 7.41 -3.75 -2.23
N SER A 71 7.56 -2.88 -3.23
CA SER A 71 8.83 -2.28 -3.63
C SER A 71 9.51 -1.48 -2.52
N ILE A 72 8.74 -0.75 -1.71
CA ILE A 72 9.27 -0.01 -0.55
C ILE A 72 9.74 -1.00 0.52
N LEU A 73 9.01 -2.09 0.76
CA LEU A 73 9.41 -3.11 1.73
C LEU A 73 10.68 -3.84 1.29
N GLU A 74 10.79 -4.22 0.02
CA GLU A 74 12.04 -4.76 -0.56
C GLU A 74 13.23 -3.81 -0.39
N MET A 75 13.00 -2.50 -0.55
CA MET A 75 14.02 -1.48 -0.32
C MET A 75 14.47 -1.44 1.14
N LEU A 76 13.55 -1.57 2.10
CA LEU A 76 13.87 -1.65 3.53
C LEU A 76 14.56 -2.96 3.89
N ASP A 77 14.23 -4.06 3.22
CA ASP A 77 14.88 -5.36 3.39
C ASP A 77 16.27 -5.44 2.71
N GLY A 78 16.71 -4.38 2.03
CA GLY A 78 18.02 -4.29 1.38
C GLY A 78 18.10 -4.88 -0.03
N TYR A 79 16.97 -5.22 -0.65
CA TYR A 79 16.89 -5.72 -2.03
C TYR A 79 16.94 -4.62 -3.08
N LYS A 80 16.78 -3.34 -2.70
CA LYS A 80 16.93 -2.18 -3.59
C LYS A 80 18.01 -1.24 -3.06
N SER A 81 18.61 -0.46 -3.96
CA SER A 81 19.80 0.34 -3.69
C SER A 81 19.47 1.59 -2.88
N LEU A 82 19.52 1.48 -1.56
CA LEU A 82 19.81 2.60 -0.67
C LEU A 82 21.33 2.68 -0.45
N ASN A 83 21.87 3.89 -0.28
CA ASN A 83 23.27 4.10 0.10
C ASN A 83 23.50 3.96 1.61
N PHE A 84 22.50 3.50 2.35
CA PHE A 84 22.51 3.20 3.78
C PHE A 84 21.55 2.04 4.05
N GLU A 85 21.72 1.38 5.19
CA GLU A 85 20.72 0.42 5.70
C GLU A 85 19.62 1.17 6.43
N ALA A 86 18.37 0.87 6.09
CA ALA A 86 17.18 1.43 6.73
C ALA A 86 16.54 0.38 7.65
N ASP A 87 15.99 0.83 8.77
CA ASP A 87 15.34 -0.05 9.75
C ASP A 87 14.09 0.64 10.33
N ILE A 88 13.11 -0.17 10.72
CA ILE A 88 11.91 0.31 11.43
C ILE A 88 12.10 -0.01 12.91
N ILE A 89 12.26 1.04 13.70
CA ILE A 89 12.55 0.94 15.13
C ILE A 89 11.32 1.32 15.94
N ASP A 90 10.94 0.48 16.91
CA ASP A 90 9.94 0.84 17.90
C ASP A 90 10.48 1.98 18.78
N LYS A 91 9.81 3.13 18.74
CA LYS A 91 10.25 4.33 19.48
C LYS A 91 10.31 4.13 21.00
N LYS A 92 9.49 3.25 21.57
CA LYS A 92 9.43 2.99 23.02
C LYS A 92 10.52 2.01 23.47
N THR A 93 10.72 0.91 22.74
CA THR A 93 11.70 -0.12 23.14
C THR A 93 13.08 0.09 22.55
N GLY A 94 13.20 0.87 21.47
CA GLY A 94 14.43 1.03 20.72
C GLY A 94 14.81 -0.21 19.90
N GLU A 95 13.95 -1.20 19.85
CA GLU A 95 14.20 -2.45 19.13
C GLU A 95 13.72 -2.34 17.68
N SER A 96 14.51 -2.91 16.78
CA SER A 96 14.07 -3.15 15.41
C SER A 96 12.88 -4.11 15.42
N ILE A 97 11.80 -3.71 14.75
CA ILE A 97 10.66 -4.60 14.51
C ILE A 97 10.88 -5.53 13.31
N THR A 98 11.95 -5.29 12.54
CA THR A 98 12.33 -6.04 11.34
C THR A 98 13.49 -7.01 11.56
N LYS A 99 13.95 -7.13 12.81
CA LYS A 99 15.07 -8.01 13.15
C LYS A 99 14.81 -9.45 12.71
N ASN A 100 15.68 -9.95 11.84
CA ASN A 100 15.64 -11.32 11.28
C ASN A 100 14.36 -11.65 10.51
N ILE A 101 13.65 -10.65 9.98
CA ILE A 101 12.50 -10.86 9.10
C ILE A 101 12.72 -10.15 7.78
N GLN A 102 11.98 -10.58 6.77
CA GLN A 102 11.87 -9.90 5.48
C GLN A 102 10.46 -9.32 5.39
N LEU A 103 10.35 -8.00 5.43
CA LEU A 103 9.09 -7.28 5.41
C LEU A 103 8.26 -7.59 4.16
N HIS A 104 8.87 -7.68 2.98
CA HIS A 104 8.17 -7.97 1.74
C HIS A 104 7.50 -9.36 1.76
N ASP A 105 8.20 -10.39 2.23
CA ASP A 105 7.65 -11.74 2.41
C ASP A 105 6.51 -11.74 3.42
N LYS A 106 6.70 -11.07 4.57
CA LYS A 106 5.68 -11.01 5.61
C LYS A 106 4.45 -10.20 5.19
N TYR A 107 4.63 -9.19 4.36
CA TYR A 107 3.52 -8.46 3.77
C TYR A 107 2.78 -9.33 2.74
N ARG A 108 3.48 -10.10 1.90
CA ARG A 108 2.85 -11.06 0.98
C ARG A 108 2.01 -12.09 1.74
N ASP A 109 2.56 -12.68 2.79
CA ASP A 109 1.85 -13.58 3.72
C ASP A 109 0.57 -12.92 4.26
N HIS A 110 0.63 -11.62 4.61
CA HIS A 110 -0.51 -10.86 5.13
C HIS A 110 -1.64 -10.73 4.10
N ILE A 111 -1.28 -10.38 2.85
CA ILE A 111 -2.24 -10.19 1.76
C ILE A 111 -2.89 -11.52 1.36
N GLU A 112 -2.10 -12.59 1.23
CA GLU A 112 -2.61 -13.91 0.89
C GLU A 112 -3.57 -14.45 1.94
N ALA A 113 -3.25 -14.26 3.22
CA ALA A 113 -4.13 -14.67 4.32
C ALA A 113 -5.49 -13.94 4.30
N LYS A 114 -5.56 -12.71 3.77
CA LYS A 114 -6.82 -11.98 3.58
C LYS A 114 -7.63 -12.48 2.39
N LYS A 115 -6.99 -12.94 1.30
CA LYS A 115 -7.68 -13.46 0.11
C LYS A 115 -8.42 -14.79 0.37
N LEU A 116 -8.10 -15.47 1.48
CA LEU A 116 -8.69 -16.76 1.87
C LEU A 116 -9.84 -16.63 2.89
N VAL A 117 -10.21 -15.41 3.30
CA VAL A 117 -11.28 -15.09 4.25
C VAL A 117 -12.39 -14.33 3.55
#